data_AF-A0A4Q3S369-F1
#
_entry.id   AF-A0A4Q3S369-F1
#
_cell.length_a   1.000
_cell.length_b   1.000
_cell.length_c   1.000
_cell.angle_alpha   90.00
_cell.angle_beta   90.00
_cell.angle_gamma   90.00
#
_symmetry.space_group_name_H-M   'P 1'
#
loop_
_entity.id
_entity.type
_entity.pdbx_description
1 polymer ?
#
loop_
_entity_poly.entity_id
_entity_poly.type
_entity_poly.pdbx_seq_one_letter_code
_entity_poly.pdbx_strand_id
1 'polypeptide(L)'
;LTHFKNRYADQRWLIYDLKRKYGIYYDLEKVETVTLDFTNENRSGRDKSVSFDEKEVLYQRLWQDYFKSVNIVSRKNTRLHLRHVPKRYWKLLTEKL
;
A
#
# COMPACT_ATOMS: atom_id res chain seq x y z
N LEU A 1 9.12 -12.90 -7.07
CA LEU A 1 8.40 -12.35 -8.24
C LEU A 1 7.15 -13.15 -8.57
N THR A 2 7.24 -14.48 -8.63
CA THR A 2 6.11 -15.39 -8.91
C THR A 2 4.88 -15.16 -8.03
N HIS A 3 5.07 -14.90 -6.73
CA HIS A 3 3.97 -14.59 -5.82
C HIS A 3 3.11 -13.40 -6.28
N PHE A 4 3.74 -12.26 -6.60
CA PHE A 4 3.03 -11.06 -7.01
C PHE A 4 2.43 -11.19 -8.42
N LYS A 5 3.18 -11.80 -9.36
CA LYS A 5 2.68 -12.07 -10.72
C LYS A 5 1.42 -12.93 -10.70
N ASN A 6 1.40 -14.01 -9.92
CA ASN A 6 0.25 -14.91 -9.87
C ASN A 6 -0.95 -14.30 -9.13
N ARG A 7 -0.70 -13.46 -8.13
CA ARG A 7 -1.76 -12.86 -7.31
C ARG A 7 -2.43 -11.65 -7.97
N TYR A 8 -1.67 -10.89 -8.74
CA TYR A 8 -2.12 -9.68 -9.43
C TYR A 8 -1.87 -9.85 -10.93
N ALA A 9 -2.38 -10.96 -11.49
CA ALA A 9 -2.12 -11.34 -12.87
C ALA A 9 -2.88 -10.47 -13.89
N ASP A 10 -4.00 -9.90 -13.45
CA ASP A 10 -4.96 -9.08 -14.20
C ASP A 10 -4.70 -7.57 -14.10
N GLN A 11 -3.69 -7.15 -13.34
CA GLN A 11 -3.42 -5.73 -13.06
C GLN A 11 -1.95 -5.39 -13.28
N ARG A 12 -1.72 -4.19 -13.84
CA ARG A 12 -0.37 -3.60 -13.89
C ARG A 12 0.00 -3.10 -12.50
N TRP A 13 1.20 -3.42 -12.03
CA TRP A 13 1.66 -2.99 -10.72
C TRP A 13 3.15 -2.65 -10.71
N LEU A 14 3.52 -1.78 -9.78
CA LEU A 14 4.90 -1.34 -9.54
C LEU A 14 5.20 -1.47 -8.05
N ILE A 15 6.28 -2.17 -7.70
CA ILE A 15 6.83 -2.21 -6.35
C ILE A 15 8.16 -1.47 -6.40
N TYR A 16 8.26 -0.34 -5.70
CA TYR A 16 9.44 0.52 -5.77
C TYR A 16 10.10 0.71 -4.40
N ASP A 17 11.42 0.53 -4.34
CA ASP A 17 12.24 0.79 -3.15
C ASP A 17 12.77 2.23 -3.19
N LEU A 18 12.21 3.10 -2.34
CA LEU A 18 12.60 4.50 -2.23
C LEU A 18 14.05 4.70 -1.75
N LYS A 19 14.62 3.75 -1.00
CA LYS A 19 15.98 3.85 -0.45
C LYS A 19 17.02 3.44 -1.50
N ARG A 20 16.76 2.34 -2.22
CA ARG A 20 17.69 1.79 -3.23
C ARG A 20 17.47 2.33 -4.64
N LYS A 21 16.37 3.07 -4.86
CA LYS A 21 16.02 3.74 -6.12
C LYS A 21 15.82 2.81 -7.32
N TYR A 22 15.35 1.59 -7.08
CA TYR A 22 14.90 0.69 -8.13
C TYR A 22 13.58 0.03 -7.72
N GLY A 23 12.85 -0.44 -8.71
CA GLY A 23 11.59 -1.14 -8.52
C GLY A 23 11.41 -2.25 -9.52
N ILE A 24 10.30 -2.96 -9.35
CA ILE A 24 9.86 -4.04 -10.20
C ILE A 24 8.50 -3.68 -10.75
N TYR A 25 8.37 -3.69 -12.07
CA TYR A 25 7.14 -3.38 -12.79
C TYR A 25 6.61 -4.63 -13.49
N TYR A 26 5.29 -4.81 -13.47
CA TYR A 26 4.59 -5.85 -14.21
C TYR A 26 3.63 -5.22 -15.21
N ASP A 27 3.81 -5.54 -16.48
CA ASP A 27 3.07 -4.97 -17.61
C ASP A 27 1.87 -5.82 -18.08
N LEU A 28 1.58 -6.92 -17.36
CA LEU A 28 0.63 -8.02 -17.66
C LEU A 28 1.24 -9.21 -18.41
N GLU A 29 2.46 -9.10 -18.93
CA GLU A 29 3.14 -10.19 -19.64
C GLU A 29 4.41 -10.60 -18.89
N LYS A 30 5.27 -9.62 -18.63
CA LYS A 30 6.60 -9.78 -18.05
C LYS A 30 6.83 -8.86 -16.87
N VAL A 31 7.77 -9.28 -16.04
CA VAL A 31 8.19 -8.55 -14.85
C VAL A 31 9.58 -7.99 -15.13
N GLU A 32 9.72 -6.67 -15.08
CA GLU A 32 10.97 -5.97 -15.39
C GLU A 32 11.47 -5.15 -14.21
N THR A 33 12.79 -4.96 -14.12
CA THR A 33 13.38 -4.05 -13.14
C THR A 33 13.43 -2.66 -13.75
N VAL A 34 12.89 -1.67 -13.03
CA VAL A 34 12.80 -0.29 -13.49
C VAL A 34 13.50 0.65 -12.50
N THR A 35 14.14 1.68 -13.01
CA THR A 35 14.71 2.78 -12.22
C THR A 35 13.94 4.05 -12.53
N LEU A 36 13.42 4.70 -11.49
CA LEU A 36 12.73 5.98 -11.62
C LEU A 36 13.67 7.09 -11.17
N ASP A 37 13.88 8.07 -12.03
CA ASP A 37 14.61 9.29 -11.69
C ASP A 37 13.64 10.36 -11.20
N PHE A 38 13.58 10.53 -9.89
CA PHE A 38 12.80 11.60 -9.25
C PHE A 38 13.57 12.94 -9.18
N THR A 39 14.59 13.13 -10.02
CA THR A 39 15.56 14.23 -9.93
C THR A 39 14.97 15.61 -10.18
N ASN A 40 13.83 15.72 -10.88
CA ASN A 40 13.23 17.00 -11.27
C ASN A 40 11.99 17.42 -10.47
N GLU A 41 11.52 16.62 -9.52
CA GLU A 41 10.38 16.99 -8.69
C GLU A 41 10.82 17.32 -7.27
N ASN A 42 11.05 18.61 -7.05
CA ASN A 42 11.09 19.32 -5.77
C ASN A 42 11.20 18.43 -4.53
N ARG A 43 12.40 18.44 -3.94
CA ARG A 43 12.76 17.90 -2.62
C ARG A 43 12.08 18.68 -1.49
N SER A 44 10.78 18.87 -1.56
CA SER A 44 9.95 19.42 -0.49
C SER A 44 9.34 18.24 0.26
N GLY A 45 9.70 18.11 1.54
CA GLY A 45 9.56 16.88 2.31
C GLY A 45 8.14 16.34 2.45
N ARG A 46 8.05 15.02 2.58
CA ARG A 46 6.98 14.21 3.22
C ARG A 46 5.53 14.34 2.74
N ASP A 47 5.17 15.39 2.01
CA ASP A 47 3.83 15.71 1.51
C ASP A 47 3.82 15.75 -0.03
N LYS A 48 4.43 14.75 -0.67
CA LYS A 48 3.86 14.35 -1.97
C LYS A 48 2.55 13.69 -1.59
N SER A 49 1.44 14.44 -1.65
CA SER A 49 0.13 13.86 -1.86
C SER A 49 0.32 12.86 -2.99
N VAL A 50 0.45 11.58 -2.65
CA VAL A 50 0.36 10.51 -3.63
C VAL A 50 -0.93 10.84 -4.35
N SER A 51 -0.83 11.16 -5.64
CA SER A 51 -2.01 11.48 -6.43
C SER A 51 -2.76 10.18 -6.55
N PHE A 52 -3.60 9.92 -5.56
CA PHE A 52 -4.46 8.77 -5.53
C PHE A 52 -5.48 8.92 -6.65
N ASP A 53 -5.95 7.78 -7.15
CA ASP A 53 -7.11 7.78 -8.03
C ASP A 53 -8.29 8.45 -7.31
N GLU A 54 -9.15 9.16 -8.04
CA GLU A 54 -10.32 9.83 -7.48
C GLU A 54 -11.21 8.87 -6.68
N LYS A 55 -11.21 7.58 -7.05
CA LYS A 55 -11.98 6.53 -6.38
C LYS A 55 -11.31 6.00 -5.11
N GLU A 56 -10.04 6.28 -4.86
CA GLU A 56 -9.32 5.76 -3.70
C GLU A 56 -10.01 6.16 -2.39
N VAL A 57 -10.44 7.43 -2.28
CA VAL A 57 -11.15 7.92 -1.09
C VAL A 57 -12.43 7.13 -0.85
N LEU A 58 -13.15 6.75 -1.91
CA LEU A 58 -14.34 5.90 -1.80
C LEU A 58 -13.97 4.51 -1.28
N TYR A 59 -12.93 3.88 -1.84
CA TYR A 59 -12.49 2.56 -1.38
C TYR A 59 -12.00 2.57 0.07
N GLN A 60 -11.32 3.62 0.50
CA GLN A 60 -10.89 3.78 1.89
C GLN A 60 -12.08 3.83 2.85
N ARG A 61 -13.14 4.59 2.50
CA ARG A 61 -14.37 4.63 3.30
C ARG A 61 -15.06 3.28 3.36
N LEU A 62 -15.21 2.60 2.20
CA LEU A 62 -15.80 1.26 2.14
C LEU A 62 -15.02 0.26 3.02
N TRP A 63 -13.70 0.33 3.01
CA TRP A 63 -12.85 -0.49 3.88
C TRP A 63 -13.08 -0.19 5.36
N GLN A 64 -13.13 1.08 5.75
CA GLN A 64 -13.37 1.49 7.14
C GLN A 64 -14.74 1.03 7.64
N ASP A 65 -15.79 1.18 6.83
CA ASP A 65 -17.14 0.73 7.15
C ASP A 65 -17.22 -0.80 7.28
N TYR A 66 -16.62 -1.51 6.32
CA TYR A 66 -16.49 -2.97 6.39
C TYR A 66 -15.77 -3.40 7.66
N PHE A 67 -14.58 -2.85 7.93
CA PHE A 67 -13.78 -3.18 9.10
C PHE A 67 -14.53 -2.93 10.41
N LYS A 68 -15.26 -1.82 10.50
CA LYS A 68 -16.07 -1.50 11.69
C LYS A 68 -17.25 -2.47 11.86
N SER A 69 -17.93 -2.83 10.78
CA SER A 69 -19.13 -3.69 10.83
C SER A 69 -18.82 -5.15 11.19
N VAL A 70 -17.68 -5.69 10.73
CA VAL A 70 -17.28 -7.07 11.02
C VAL A 70 -16.57 -7.21 12.38
N ASN A 71 -16.08 -6.11 12.94
CA ASN A 71 -15.32 -6.16 14.19
C ASN A 71 -16.24 -6.26 15.40
N ILE A 72 -16.01 -7.30 16.21
CA ILE A 72 -16.77 -7.53 17.44
C ILE A 72 -16.02 -6.85 18.59
N VAL A 73 -16.59 -5.78 19.13
CA VAL A 73 -15.95 -4.93 20.15
C VAL A 73 -15.47 -5.74 21.35
N SER A 74 -16.24 -6.72 21.80
CA SER A 74 -15.88 -7.59 22.94
C SER A 74 -14.70 -8.52 22.66
N ARG A 75 -14.35 -8.77 21.38
CA ARG A 75 -13.21 -9.62 20.98
C ARG A 75 -11.92 -8.80 20.71
N LYS A 76 -11.91 -7.51 21.04
CA LYS A 76 -10.75 -6.64 20.81
C LYS A 76 -9.53 -7.11 21.60
N ASN A 77 -8.52 -7.63 20.90
CA ASN A 77 -7.24 -8.05 21.49
C ASN A 77 -6.07 -7.25 20.91
N THR A 78 -5.77 -6.11 21.52
CA THR A 78 -4.70 -5.21 21.08
C THR A 78 -3.32 -5.86 21.19
N ARG A 79 -3.09 -6.72 22.19
CA ARG A 79 -1.79 -7.40 22.38
C ARG A 79 -1.49 -8.36 21.23
N LEU A 80 -2.49 -9.13 20.80
CA LEU A 80 -2.38 -10.01 19.64
C LEU A 80 -2.19 -9.22 18.34
N HIS A 81 -2.96 -8.14 18.16
CA HIS A 81 -2.83 -7.28 16.99
C HIS A 81 -1.43 -6.67 16.86
N LEU A 82 -0.81 -6.24 17.96
CA LEU A 82 0.57 -5.75 17.96
C LEU A 82 1.62 -6.82 17.63
N ARG A 83 1.35 -8.09 17.97
CA ARG A 83 2.23 -9.22 17.62
C ARG A 83 2.22 -9.53 16.13
N HIS A 84 1.07 -9.41 15.48
CA HIS A 84 0.93 -9.64 14.04
C HIS A 84 1.28 -8.41 13.19
N VAL A 85 0.94 -7.21 13.68
CA VAL A 85 1.12 -5.95 12.93
C VAL A 85 1.83 -4.91 13.81
N PRO A 86 3.18 -4.81 13.69
CA PRO A 86 3.96 -3.84 14.45
C PRO A 86 3.52 -2.38 14.21
N LYS A 87 3.59 -1.55 15.26
CA LYS A 87 3.15 -0.14 15.23
C LYS A 87 3.76 0.70 14.11
N ARG A 88 4.98 0.39 13.67
CA ARG A 88 5.66 1.14 12.60
C ARG A 88 4.88 1.15 11.28
N TYR A 89 4.02 0.15 11.04
CA TYR A 89 3.19 0.05 9.85
C TYR A 89 1.80 0.69 10.03
N TRP A 90 1.39 1.04 11.25
CA TRP A 90 0.03 1.52 11.50
C TRP A 90 -0.31 2.81 10.76
N LYS A 91 0.70 3.64 10.52
CA LYS A 91 0.59 4.85 9.70
C LYS A 91 0.22 4.58 8.22
N LEU A 92 0.29 3.33 7.77
CA LEU A 92 -0.04 2.89 6.41
C LEU A 92 -1.34 2.08 6.36
N LEU A 93 -2.03 1.89 7.49
CA LEU A 93 -3.24 1.07 7.58
C LEU A 93 -4.49 1.92 7.45
N THR A 94 -5.27 1.68 6.40
CA THR A 94 -6.49 2.42 6.09
C THR A 94 -7.53 2.38 7.22
N GLU A 95 -7.61 1.28 7.98
CA GLU A 95 -8.53 1.18 9.12
C GLU A 95 -8.09 1.94 10.39
N LYS A 96 -6.89 2.54 10.37
CA LYS A 96 -6.35 3.37 11.46
C LYS A 96 -6.08 4.81 11.05
N LEU A 97 -6.17 5.12 9.76
CA LEU A 97 -6.09 6.49 9.23
C LEU A 97 -7.25 7.33 9.77
#